data_AF-A0A1F7S0L2-F1
#
_entry.id   AF-A0A1F7S0L2-F1
#
_cell.length_a   1.000
_cell.length_b   1.000
_cell.length_c   1.000
_cell.angle_alpha   90.00
_cell.angle_beta   90.00
_cell.angle_gamma   90.00
#
_symmetry.space_group_name_H-M   'P 1'
#
loop_
_entity.id
_entity.type
_entity.pdbx_description
1 polymer ?
#
loop_
_entity_poly.entity_id
_entity_poly.type
_entity_poly.pdbx_seq_one_letter_code
_entity_poly.pdbx_strand_id
1 'polypeptide(L)' 'KAQTVEKMGEFWDNHDFTDFDNSGAPDVKFKVTCAVPIELDLLTLVEKQAQLRGVKVETLVNLWLQQKLAEYSKPSA' A
#
# COMPACT_ATOMS: atom_id res chain seq x y z
N LYS A 1 -4.96 -30.24 3.15
CA LYS A 1 -5.50 -28.98 3.72
C LYS A 1 -4.76 -28.69 5.00
N ALA A 2 -3.88 -27.68 5.02
CA ALA A 2 -3.27 -27.21 6.26
C ALA A 2 -4.34 -26.49 7.09
N GLN A 3 -4.62 -26.97 8.30
CA GLN A 3 -5.68 -26.46 9.17
C GLN A 3 -5.14 -25.56 10.30
N THR A 4 -3.84 -25.31 10.32
CA THR A 4 -3.17 -24.40 11.27
C THR A 4 -2.15 -23.55 10.51
N VAL A 5 -1.79 -22.38 11.06
CA VAL A 5 -0.82 -21.46 10.44
C VAL A 5 0.55 -22.11 10.32
N GLU A 6 0.94 -22.88 11.33
CA GLU A 6 2.21 -23.63 11.36
C GLU A 6 2.28 -24.64 10.22
N LYS A 7 1.20 -25.40 10.01
CA LYS A 7 1.11 -26.37 8.91
C LYS A 7 1.07 -25.70 7.54
N MET A 8 0.61 -24.45 7.44
CA MET A 8 0.68 -23.67 6.20
C MET A 8 2.12 -23.24 5.93
N GLY A 9 2.87 -22.84 6.96
CA GLY A 9 4.30 -22.52 6.86
C GLY A 9 5.14 -23.73 6.45
N GLU A 10 5.01 -24.86 7.17
CA GLU A 10 5.73 -26.11 6.86
C GLU A 10 5.49 -26.61 5.44
N PHE A 11 4.29 -26.37 4.90
CA PHE A 11 3.98 -26.68 3.52
C PHE A 11 4.84 -25.84 2.58
N TRP A 12 4.88 -24.52 2.74
CA TRP A 12 5.67 -23.61 1.90
C TRP A 12 7.18 -23.72 2.10
N ASP A 13 7.66 -24.15 3.27
CA ASP A 13 9.09 -24.42 3.49
C ASP A 13 9.61 -25.57 2.61
N ASN A 14 8.73 -26.47 2.18
CA ASN A 14 9.07 -27.67 1.39
C ASN A 14 8.52 -27.64 -0.04
N HIS A 15 7.86 -26.56 -0.46
CA HIS A 15 7.22 -26.46 -1.77
C HIS A 15 7.57 -25.11 -2.42
N ASP A 16 7.97 -25.15 -3.69
CA ASP A 16 8.22 -23.92 -4.44
C ASP A 16 6.89 -23.30 -4.90
N PHE A 17 6.79 -21.97 -4.87
CA PHE A 17 5.60 -21.27 -5.33
C PHE A 17 5.28 -21.54 -6.81
N THR A 18 6.32 -21.68 -7.64
CA THR A 18 6.20 -21.91 -9.09
C THR A 18 5.58 -23.26 -9.43
N ASP A 19 5.65 -24.25 -8.54
CA ASP A 19 5.01 -25.56 -8.71
C ASP A 19 3.47 -25.48 -8.68
N PHE A 20 2.93 -24.40 -8.10
CA PHE A 20 1.50 -24.13 -8.00
C PHE A 20 1.06 -22.97 -8.90
N ASP A 21 1.99 -22.40 -9.68
CA ASP A 21 1.67 -21.36 -10.64
C ASP A 21 0.84 -21.96 -11.78
N ASN A 22 -0.36 -21.41 -11.98
CA ASN A 22 -1.25 -21.88 -13.02
C ASN A 22 -0.86 -21.16 -14.32
N SER A 23 -0.13 -21.86 -15.20
CA SER A 23 0.25 -21.35 -16.54
C SER A 23 -0.93 -20.87 -17.42
N GLY A 24 -2.18 -21.24 -17.09
CA GLY A 24 -3.38 -20.74 -17.74
C GLY A 24 -4.05 -19.54 -17.05
N ALA A 25 -3.57 -19.12 -15.88
CA ALA A 25 -4.05 -17.93 -15.20
C ALA A 25 -3.46 -16.68 -15.88
N PRO A 26 -4.28 -15.67 -16.22
CA PRO A 26 -3.77 -14.45 -16.83
C PRO A 26 -2.94 -13.66 -15.81
N ASP A 27 -1.77 -13.18 -16.25
CA ASP A 27 -0.98 -12.23 -15.47
C ASP A 27 -1.83 -11.01 -15.12
N VAL A 28 -1.80 -10.61 -13.84
CA VAL A 28 -2.40 -9.35 -13.41
C VAL A 28 -1.52 -8.21 -13.90
N LYS A 29 -1.92 -7.61 -15.03
CA LYS A 29 -1.28 -6.40 -15.55
C LYS A 29 -1.83 -5.18 -14.80
N PHE A 30 -1.05 -4.64 -13.90
CA PHE A 30 -1.30 -3.31 -13.34
C PHE A 30 -0.30 -2.30 -13.91
N LYS A 31 -0.78 -1.09 -14.14
CA LYS A 31 0.04 0.04 -14.58
C LYS A 31 0.03 1.09 -13.48
N VAL A 32 1.20 1.35 -12.90
CA VAL A 32 1.39 2.50 -12.02
C VAL A 32 1.39 3.74 -12.90
N THR A 33 0.32 4.53 -12.84
CA THR A 33 0.16 5.72 -13.69
C THR A 33 0.89 6.94 -13.13
N CYS A 34 1.07 7.00 -11.81
CA CYS A 34 1.77 8.06 -11.11
C CYS A 34 2.31 7.51 -9.79
N ALA A 35 3.53 7.90 -9.44
CA ALA A 35 4.13 7.63 -8.14
C ALA A 35 5.02 8.80 -7.72
N VAL A 36 4.95 9.16 -6.44
CA VAL A 36 5.88 10.09 -5.81
C VAL A 36 6.53 9.35 -4.66
N PRO A 37 7.85 9.16 -4.64
CA PRO A 37 8.53 8.50 -3.53
C PRO A 37 8.39 9.36 -2.26
N ILE A 38 8.19 8.70 -1.12
CA ILE A 38 8.09 9.32 0.20
C ILE A 38 9.15 8.66 1.08
N GLU A 39 9.90 9.47 1.84
CA GLU A 39 10.85 8.98 2.84
C GLU A 39 10.17 8.07 3.86
N LEU A 40 10.85 6.98 4.26
CA LEU A 40 10.26 5.92 5.09
C LEU A 40 9.80 6.44 6.46
N ASP A 41 10.63 7.27 7.10
CA ASP A 41 10.30 7.84 8.41
C ASP A 41 9.09 8.79 8.31
N LEU A 42 9.00 9.55 7.22
CA LEU A 42 7.87 10.42 6.97
C LEU A 42 6.60 9.60 6.73
N LEU A 43 6.66 8.56 5.89
CA LEU A 43 5.55 7.66 5.65
C LEU A 43 5.03 7.04 6.95
N THR A 44 5.93 6.59 7.82
CA THR A 44 5.61 6.03 9.14
C THR A 44 4.83 7.04 10.00
N LEU A 45 5.19 8.32 9.97
CA LEU A 45 4.46 9.36 10.70
C LEU A 45 3.09 9.62 10.10
N VAL A 46 2.97 9.64 8.76
CA VAL A 46 1.69 9.80 8.05
C VAL A 46 0.76 8.63 8.37
N GLU A 47 1.27 7.40 8.39
CA GLU A 47 0.53 6.18 8.74
C GLU A 47 -0.09 6.25 10.12
N LYS A 48 0.69 6.66 11.12
CA LYS A 48 0.19 6.88 12.49
C LYS A 48 -0.97 7.89 12.50
N GLN A 49 -0.83 8.99 11.76
CA GLN A 49 -1.89 9.99 11.68
C GLN A 49 -3.13 9.50 10.95
N ALA A 50 -2.97 8.71 9.88
CA ALA A 50 -4.07 8.11 9.15
C ALA A 50 -4.85 7.12 10.02
N GLN A 51 -4.13 6.27 10.76
CA GLN A 51 -4.71 5.32 11.70
C GLN A 51 -5.51 6.02 12.81
N LEU A 52 -4.95 7.06 13.44
CA LEU A 52 -5.64 7.84 14.47
C LEU A 52 -6.92 8.50 13.96
N ARG A 53 -6.98 8.83 12.66
CA ARG A 53 -8.15 9.43 12.00
C ARG A 53 -9.11 8.40 11.39
N GLY A 54 -8.78 7.10 11.45
CA GLY A 54 -9.58 6.04 10.86
C GLY A 54 -9.68 6.09 9.33
N VAL A 55 -8.68 6.67 8.65
CA VAL A 55 -8.64 6.80 7.19
C VAL A 55 -7.44 6.08 6.61
N LYS A 56 -7.48 5.79 5.30
CA LYS A 56 -6.31 5.27 4.59
C LYS A 56 -5.23 6.34 4.44
N VAL A 57 -3.97 5.90 4.41
CA VAL A 57 -2.79 6.75 4.20
C VAL A 57 -2.90 7.55 2.91
N GLU A 58 -3.27 6.89 1.80
CA GLU A 58 -3.49 7.52 0.50
C GLU A 58 -4.50 8.67 0.57
N THR A 59 -5.58 8.49 1.34
CA THR A 59 -6.62 9.51 1.52
C THR A 59 -6.08 10.69 2.31
N LEU A 60 -5.35 10.42 3.38
CA LEU A 60 -4.76 11.48 4.20
C LEU A 60 -3.75 12.32 3.42
N VAL A 61 -2.85 11.67 2.66
CA VAL A 61 -1.87 12.35 1.79
C VAL A 61 -2.57 13.25 0.78
N ASN A 62 -3.60 12.73 0.08
CA ASN A 62 -4.34 13.51 -0.90
C ASN A 62 -5.01 14.73 -0.28
N LEU A 63 -5.65 14.60 0.88
CA LEU A 63 -6.29 15.72 1.59
C LEU A 63 -5.27 16.79 2.01
N TRP A 64 -4.12 16.38 2.54
CA TRP A 64 -3.07 17.31 2.93
C TRP A 64 -2.47 18.05 1.74
N LEU A 65 -2.24 17.36 0.61
CA LEU A 65 -1.78 18.00 -0.62
C LEU A 65 -2.81 19.00 -1.14
N GLN A 66 -4.10 18.64 -1.18
CA GLN A 66 -5.17 19.55 -1.58
C GLN A 66 -5.23 20.79 -0.67
N GLN A 67 -5.15 20.60 0.65
CA GLN A 67 -5.13 21.70 1.61
C GLN A 67 -3.93 22.62 1.37
N LYS A 68 -2.73 22.06 1.21
CA LYS A 68 -1.50 22.84 1.00
C LYS A 68 -1.57 23.63 -0.31
N LEU A 69 -2.05 23.01 -1.39
CA LEU A 69 -2.24 23.71 -2.67
C LEU A 69 -3.27 24.84 -2.54
N ALA A 70 -4.35 24.63 -1.78
CA ALA A 70 -5.36 25.67 -1.52
C ALA A 70 -4.81 26.84 -0.69
N GLU A 71 -3.87 26.59 0.22
CA GLU A 71 -3.15 27.64 0.96
C GLU A 71 -2.31 28.51 0.01
N TYR A 72 -1.61 27.92 -0.95
CA TYR A 72 -0.82 28.66 -1.95
C TYR A 72 -1.66 29.36 -3.03
N SER A 73 -2.87 28.86 -3.31
CA SER A 73 -3.75 29.45 -4.33
C SER A 73 -4.58 30.62 -3.82
N LYS A 74 -4.67 30.84 -2.50
CA LYS A 74 -5.29 32.06 -1.96
C LYS A 74 -4.31 33.22 -2.17
N PRO A 75 -4.64 34.21 -3.01
CA PRO A 75 -3.82 35.42 -3.06
C PRO A 75 -3.82 36.02 -1.66
N SER A 76 -2.62 36.33 -1.13
CA SER A 76 -2.49 37.11 0.09
C SER A 76 -3.34 38.37 -0.06
N ALA A 77 -4.40 38.47 0.76
CA ALA A 77 -5.17 39.70 0.91
C ALA A 77 -4.31 40.77 1.60
#